data_AF-A0A954KSI0-F1
#
_entry.id   AF-A0A954KSI0-F1
#
_cell.length_a   1.000
_cell.length_b   1.000
_cell.length_c   1.000
_cell.angle_alpha   90.00
_cell.angle_beta   90.00
_cell.angle_gamma   90.00
#
_symmetry.space_group_name_H-M   'P 1'
#
loop_
_entity.id
_entity.type
_entity.pdbx_description
1 polymer ?
#
loop_
_entity_poly.entity_id
_entity_poly.type
_entity_poly.pdbx_seq_one_letter_code
_entity_poly.pdbx_strand_id
1 'polypeptide(L)'
;VTVAYTDLIYAAIDAYLAKEVAYSNQTYLQLGYDDMLKRINNNSWLQSEIDKTAVALKFSQPTTLNQLALYLEACDAFIEAVAFQKLAAKTLVLLPAEETDEALETAITASEWQVLAWLDCKMTMDYLELMRQYGGKPIPADAPFLDTAQFYRRTSNATMSVFESLTINEIAKSLRLGPEEVKLRLAKKDEYLGLVTTAQTDVLPNLEKYFGTGPQFAYATLAGSIYVHLRSSMLIAKYYSLNAELNDEMMIIGVGREQALNEWLNASEEQARRNIMLLSRYGIDTATCAQNYEYCRLMKTRTLADKLDALCTLQYLNTITKVMQRLSGAKIESSPSEPGSPVEGQTNVEANTPSEDPNQ
;
A
#
# COMPACT_ATOMS: atom_id res chain seq x y z
N VAL A 1 15.89 -18.72 0.60
CA VAL A 1 14.72 -19.16 1.40
C VAL A 1 13.57 -18.19 1.24
N THR A 2 13.77 -16.88 1.46
CA THR A 2 12.69 -15.87 1.36
C THR A 2 11.99 -15.83 0.00
N VAL A 3 12.71 -15.81 -1.12
CA VAL A 3 12.04 -15.78 -2.44
C VAL A 3 11.37 -17.08 -2.83
N ALA A 4 11.93 -18.23 -2.47
CA ALA A 4 11.24 -19.49 -2.65
C ALA A 4 9.94 -19.55 -1.83
N TYR A 5 9.90 -18.90 -0.66
CA TYR A 5 8.70 -18.78 0.16
C TYR A 5 7.68 -17.82 -0.44
N THR A 6 8.12 -16.67 -0.97
CA THR A 6 7.24 -15.73 -1.68
C THR A 6 6.68 -16.34 -2.96
N ASP A 7 7.51 -16.97 -3.78
CA ASP A 7 7.07 -17.68 -5.00
C ASP A 7 6.10 -18.82 -4.63
N LEU A 8 6.29 -19.49 -3.48
CA LEU A 8 5.35 -20.49 -2.96
C LEU A 8 4.00 -19.87 -2.55
N ILE A 9 4.02 -18.71 -1.90
CA ILE A 9 2.80 -17.96 -1.56
C ILE A 9 2.05 -17.60 -2.84
N TYR A 10 2.71 -16.97 -3.82
CA TYR A 10 2.07 -16.63 -5.09
C TYR A 10 1.55 -17.87 -5.83
N ALA A 11 2.33 -18.95 -5.87
CA ALA A 11 1.85 -20.20 -6.47
C ALA A 11 0.61 -20.76 -5.74
N ALA A 12 0.53 -20.63 -4.42
CA ALA A 12 -0.65 -21.02 -3.66
C ALA A 12 -1.85 -20.11 -3.99
N ILE A 13 -1.64 -18.79 -4.02
CA ILE A 13 -2.65 -17.79 -4.42
C ILE A 13 -3.20 -18.14 -5.80
N ASP A 14 -2.33 -18.31 -6.80
CA ASP A 14 -2.69 -18.63 -8.19
C ASP A 14 -3.42 -19.98 -8.27
N ALA A 15 -2.98 -20.98 -7.51
CA ALA A 15 -3.64 -22.29 -7.49
C ALA A 15 -5.06 -22.21 -6.89
N TYR A 16 -5.26 -21.43 -5.82
CA TYR A 16 -6.59 -21.21 -5.26
C TYR A 16 -7.47 -20.39 -6.21
N LEU A 17 -6.91 -19.38 -6.85
CA LEU A 17 -7.61 -18.58 -7.85
C LEU A 17 -8.07 -19.45 -9.02
N ALA A 18 -7.16 -20.22 -9.61
CA ALA A 18 -7.45 -21.12 -10.71
C ALA A 18 -8.50 -22.18 -10.33
N LYS A 19 -8.43 -22.70 -9.10
CA LYS A 19 -9.42 -23.64 -8.58
C LYS A 19 -10.82 -23.01 -8.49
N GLU A 20 -10.91 -21.79 -7.99
CA GLU A 20 -12.19 -21.11 -7.81
C GLU A 20 -12.81 -20.69 -9.14
N VAL A 21 -12.00 -20.21 -10.09
CA VAL A 21 -12.42 -19.98 -11.48
C VAL A 21 -12.89 -21.29 -12.12
N ALA A 22 -12.17 -22.39 -11.92
CA ALA A 22 -12.58 -23.71 -12.43
C ALA A 22 -13.91 -24.18 -11.84
N TYR A 23 -14.17 -23.93 -10.55
CA TYR A 23 -15.46 -24.24 -9.92
C TYR A 23 -16.61 -23.37 -10.42
N SER A 24 -16.39 -22.08 -10.63
CA SER A 24 -17.38 -21.21 -11.26
C SER A 24 -17.70 -21.69 -12.68
N ASN A 25 -16.68 -21.97 -13.49
CA ASN A 25 -16.85 -22.51 -14.84
C ASN A 25 -17.53 -23.89 -14.85
N GLN A 26 -17.16 -24.80 -13.95
CA GLN A 26 -17.80 -26.10 -13.84
C GLN A 26 -19.28 -25.97 -13.47
N THR A 27 -19.61 -25.11 -12.50
CA THR A 27 -20.99 -24.86 -12.07
C THR A 27 -21.81 -24.33 -13.24
N TYR A 28 -21.25 -23.37 -13.98
CA TYR A 28 -21.87 -22.84 -15.19
C TYR A 28 -22.10 -23.93 -16.25
N LEU A 29 -21.09 -24.73 -16.57
CA LEU A 29 -21.21 -25.80 -17.59
C LEU A 29 -22.17 -26.92 -17.20
N GLN A 30 -22.33 -27.21 -15.89
CA GLN A 30 -23.15 -28.33 -15.41
C GLN A 30 -24.58 -27.92 -15.03
N LEU A 31 -24.75 -26.73 -14.44
CA LEU A 31 -26.00 -26.27 -13.83
C LEU A 31 -26.53 -24.97 -14.44
N GLY A 32 -25.75 -24.30 -15.28
CA GLY A 32 -26.13 -23.06 -15.94
C GLY A 32 -25.74 -21.79 -15.17
N TYR A 33 -25.97 -20.64 -15.83
CA TYR A 33 -25.60 -19.32 -15.35
C TYR A 33 -26.21 -18.97 -13.98
N ASP A 34 -27.52 -19.20 -13.80
CA ASP A 34 -28.21 -18.88 -12.54
C ASP A 34 -27.59 -19.57 -11.31
N ASP A 35 -27.17 -20.82 -11.44
CA ASP A 35 -26.57 -21.56 -10.33
C ASP A 35 -25.12 -21.14 -10.06
N MET A 36 -24.37 -20.75 -11.10
CA MET A 36 -23.08 -20.07 -10.93
C MET A 36 -23.26 -18.77 -10.16
N LEU A 37 -24.26 -17.95 -10.50
CA LEU A 37 -24.53 -16.70 -9.79
C LEU A 37 -24.93 -16.93 -8.34
N LYS A 38 -25.79 -17.92 -8.05
CA LYS A 38 -26.14 -18.26 -6.67
C LYS A 38 -24.91 -18.64 -5.85
N ARG A 39 -23.97 -19.38 -6.44
CA ARG A 39 -22.71 -19.75 -5.78
C ARG A 39 -21.88 -18.51 -5.43
N ILE A 40 -21.64 -17.63 -6.40
CA ILE A 40 -20.80 -16.44 -6.21
C ILE A 40 -21.45 -15.43 -5.25
N ASN A 41 -22.78 -15.31 -5.30
CA ASN A 41 -23.55 -14.45 -4.40
C ASN A 41 -23.65 -15.02 -2.97
N ASN A 42 -23.48 -16.33 -2.77
CA ASN A 42 -23.43 -16.93 -1.44
C ASN A 42 -22.06 -16.71 -0.79
N ASN A 43 -21.81 -15.47 -0.36
CA ASN A 43 -20.54 -15.00 0.20
C ASN A 43 -20.53 -14.89 1.73
N SER A 44 -21.52 -15.49 2.41
CA SER A 44 -21.61 -15.47 3.88
C SER A 44 -20.35 -16.04 4.57
N TRP A 45 -19.70 -17.00 3.92
CA TRP A 45 -18.43 -17.59 4.38
C TRP A 45 -17.31 -16.55 4.45
N LEU A 46 -17.21 -15.64 3.48
CA LEU A 46 -16.15 -14.62 3.43
C LEU A 46 -16.37 -13.59 4.54
N GLN A 47 -17.62 -13.16 4.76
CA GLN A 47 -17.93 -12.29 5.89
C GLN A 47 -17.57 -12.95 7.22
N SER A 48 -17.85 -14.25 7.40
CA SER A 48 -17.45 -14.98 8.61
C SER A 48 -15.94 -15.02 8.81
N GLU A 49 -15.15 -15.13 7.74
CA GLU A 49 -13.68 -15.09 7.81
C GLU A 49 -13.19 -13.67 8.16
N ILE A 50 -13.76 -12.63 7.57
CA ILE A 50 -13.46 -11.23 7.91
C ILE A 50 -13.75 -10.96 9.40
N ASP A 51 -14.93 -11.35 9.89
CA ASP A 51 -15.32 -11.12 11.29
C ASP A 51 -14.39 -11.86 12.26
N LYS A 52 -14.04 -13.11 11.95
CA LYS A 52 -13.09 -13.90 12.74
C LYS A 52 -11.71 -13.25 12.77
N THR A 53 -11.20 -12.79 11.63
CA THR A 53 -9.90 -12.12 11.52
C THR A 53 -9.89 -10.78 12.27
N ALA A 54 -10.96 -10.01 12.17
CA ALA A 54 -11.14 -8.77 12.93
C ALA A 54 -11.08 -9.00 14.44
N VAL A 55 -11.76 -10.05 14.93
CA VAL A 55 -11.70 -10.46 16.34
C VAL A 55 -10.27 -10.82 16.75
N ALA A 56 -9.55 -11.60 15.94
CA ALA A 56 -8.17 -11.99 16.23
C ALA A 56 -7.24 -10.78 16.34
N LEU A 57 -7.38 -9.81 15.44
CA LEU A 57 -6.64 -8.54 15.46
C LEU A 57 -6.98 -7.70 16.69
N LYS A 58 -8.28 -7.56 17.01
CA LYS A 58 -8.77 -6.77 18.14
C LYS A 58 -8.21 -7.25 19.48
N PHE A 59 -8.00 -8.55 19.64
CA PHE A 59 -7.47 -9.13 20.88
C PHE A 59 -5.96 -9.40 20.87
N SER A 60 -5.28 -9.12 19.75
CA SER A 60 -3.83 -9.24 19.66
C SER A 60 -3.16 -7.93 20.11
N GLN A 61 -2.18 -8.04 21.02
CA GLN A 61 -1.51 -6.89 21.62
C GLN A 61 0.00 -6.97 21.39
N PRO A 62 0.55 -6.21 20.42
CA PRO A 62 1.99 -6.08 20.32
C PRO A 62 2.53 -5.32 21.54
N THR A 63 3.59 -5.82 22.14
CA THR A 63 4.26 -5.23 23.32
C THR A 63 5.62 -4.62 22.99
N THR A 64 6.20 -5.02 21.86
CA THR A 64 7.49 -4.54 21.36
C THR A 64 7.35 -3.91 19.98
N LEU A 65 8.33 -3.10 19.58
CA LEU A 65 8.38 -2.50 18.25
C LEU A 65 8.43 -3.56 17.14
N ASN A 66 9.12 -4.69 17.34
CA ASN A 66 9.16 -5.74 16.31
C ASN A 66 7.81 -6.44 16.17
N GLN A 67 7.14 -6.70 17.30
CA GLN A 67 5.78 -7.23 17.29
C GLN A 67 4.83 -6.24 16.61
N LEU A 68 4.98 -4.94 16.89
CA LEU A 68 4.20 -3.90 16.25
C LEU A 68 4.40 -3.89 14.73
N ALA A 69 5.63 -4.03 14.23
CA ALA A 69 5.87 -4.09 12.79
C ALA A 69 5.06 -5.22 12.12
N LEU A 70 5.09 -6.43 12.69
CA LEU A 70 4.30 -7.57 12.19
C LEU A 70 2.79 -7.37 12.39
N TYR A 71 2.37 -6.69 13.47
CA TYR A 71 0.97 -6.32 13.67
C TYR A 71 0.49 -5.31 12.62
N LEU A 72 1.34 -4.37 12.21
CA LEU A 72 1.01 -3.42 11.14
C LEU A 72 0.86 -4.14 9.79
N GLU A 73 1.70 -5.13 9.48
CA GLU A 73 1.52 -6.02 8.30
C GLU A 73 0.19 -6.80 8.39
N ALA A 74 -0.15 -7.32 9.57
CA ALA A 74 -1.41 -8.01 9.79
C ALA A 74 -2.62 -7.10 9.56
N CYS A 75 -2.55 -5.85 10.02
CA CYS A 75 -3.55 -4.82 9.75
C CYS A 75 -3.60 -4.43 8.27
N ASP A 76 -2.46 -4.32 7.58
CA ASP A 76 -2.35 -4.01 6.15
C ASP A 76 -3.14 -5.04 5.32
N ALA A 77 -2.80 -6.33 5.51
CA ALA A 77 -3.49 -7.44 4.87
C ALA A 77 -4.99 -7.47 5.21
N PHE A 78 -5.38 -7.21 6.46
CA PHE A 78 -6.80 -7.19 6.81
C PHE A 78 -7.57 -6.05 6.13
N ILE A 79 -6.94 -4.87 5.99
CA ILE A 79 -7.55 -3.72 5.31
C ILE A 79 -7.71 -4.02 3.82
N GLU A 80 -6.72 -4.66 3.22
CA GLU A 80 -6.77 -5.18 1.86
C GLU A 80 -7.88 -6.22 1.69
N ALA A 81 -8.00 -7.17 2.61
CA ALA A 81 -9.06 -8.17 2.63
C ALA A 81 -10.47 -7.55 2.59
N VAL A 82 -10.71 -6.56 3.46
CA VAL A 82 -12.00 -5.86 3.49
C VAL A 82 -12.19 -5.05 2.19
N ALA A 83 -11.14 -4.44 1.65
CA ALA A 83 -11.23 -3.71 0.38
C ALA A 83 -11.60 -4.64 -0.79
N PHE A 84 -10.96 -5.80 -0.90
CA PHE A 84 -11.31 -6.81 -1.89
C PHE A 84 -12.73 -7.35 -1.72
N GLN A 85 -13.17 -7.59 -0.48
CA GLN A 85 -14.57 -7.98 -0.22
C GLN A 85 -15.55 -6.91 -0.75
N LYS A 86 -15.25 -5.63 -0.54
CA LYS A 86 -16.09 -4.53 -1.05
C LYS A 86 -16.00 -4.39 -2.57
N LEU A 87 -14.83 -4.60 -3.18
CA LEU A 87 -14.66 -4.64 -4.63
C LEU A 87 -15.49 -5.77 -5.23
N ALA A 88 -15.43 -6.98 -4.67
CA ALA A 88 -16.25 -8.11 -5.09
C ALA A 88 -17.76 -7.76 -5.06
N ALA A 89 -18.23 -7.18 -3.95
CA ALA A 89 -19.62 -6.78 -3.82
C ALA A 89 -20.03 -5.71 -4.86
N LYS A 90 -19.16 -4.72 -5.12
CA LYS A 90 -19.40 -3.70 -6.16
C LYS A 90 -19.42 -4.31 -7.56
N THR A 91 -18.50 -5.23 -7.86
CA THR A 91 -18.45 -5.93 -9.15
C THR A 91 -19.72 -6.75 -9.37
N LEU A 92 -20.24 -7.44 -8.34
CA LEU A 92 -21.48 -8.22 -8.44
C LEU A 92 -22.72 -7.37 -8.69
N VAL A 93 -22.74 -6.12 -8.22
CA VAL A 93 -23.85 -5.18 -8.53
C VAL A 93 -23.88 -4.79 -10.01
N LEU A 94 -22.73 -4.87 -10.71
CA LEU A 94 -22.61 -4.57 -12.13
C LEU A 94 -22.89 -5.77 -13.04
N LEU A 95 -23.22 -6.92 -12.45
CA LEU A 95 -23.39 -8.16 -13.19
C LEU A 95 -24.66 -8.10 -14.08
N PRO A 96 -24.53 -8.31 -15.40
CA PRO A 96 -25.65 -8.35 -16.32
C PRO A 96 -26.68 -9.43 -15.96
N ALA A 97 -27.95 -9.11 -16.18
CA ALA A 97 -29.06 -10.05 -15.96
C ALA A 97 -29.09 -11.18 -17.01
N GLU A 98 -28.59 -10.90 -18.21
CA GLU A 98 -28.50 -11.87 -19.30
C GLU A 98 -27.13 -12.54 -19.33
N GLU A 99 -27.10 -13.79 -19.76
CA GLU A 99 -25.87 -14.55 -19.96
C GLU A 99 -25.12 -14.01 -21.18
N THR A 100 -24.03 -13.27 -20.93
CA THR A 100 -23.12 -12.73 -21.93
C THR A 100 -21.68 -13.00 -21.53
N ASP A 101 -20.73 -12.88 -22.48
CA ASP A 101 -19.29 -13.01 -22.17
C ASP A 101 -18.85 -11.98 -21.11
N GLU A 102 -19.39 -10.76 -21.17
CA GLU A 102 -19.15 -9.71 -20.15
C GLU A 102 -19.68 -10.12 -18.78
N ALA A 103 -20.82 -10.84 -18.74
CA ALA A 103 -21.41 -11.32 -17.51
C ALA A 103 -20.55 -12.41 -16.86
N LEU A 104 -19.99 -13.32 -17.67
CA LEU A 104 -19.03 -14.32 -17.22
C LEU A 104 -17.72 -13.68 -16.73
N GLU A 105 -17.15 -12.71 -17.46
CA GLU A 105 -15.95 -11.97 -17.02
C GLU A 105 -16.20 -11.27 -15.67
N THR A 106 -17.33 -10.59 -15.54
CA THR A 106 -17.72 -9.88 -14.30
C THR A 106 -17.87 -10.85 -13.12
N ALA A 107 -18.49 -12.01 -13.34
CA ALA A 107 -18.65 -13.05 -12.33
C ALA A 107 -17.30 -13.64 -11.89
N ILE A 108 -16.40 -13.87 -12.85
CA ILE A 108 -15.04 -14.34 -12.59
C ILE A 108 -14.28 -13.30 -11.77
N THR A 109 -14.21 -12.04 -12.20
CA THR A 109 -13.53 -10.96 -11.46
C THR A 109 -14.07 -10.80 -10.03
N ALA A 110 -15.38 -10.91 -9.83
CA ALA A 110 -15.96 -10.89 -8.49
C ALA A 110 -15.47 -12.06 -7.62
N SER A 111 -15.37 -13.26 -8.22
CA SER A 111 -14.85 -14.46 -7.54
C SER A 111 -13.37 -14.29 -7.19
N GLU A 112 -12.57 -13.73 -8.10
CA GLU A 112 -11.15 -13.44 -7.87
C GLU A 112 -10.97 -12.53 -6.65
N TRP A 113 -11.74 -11.45 -6.56
CA TRP A 113 -11.71 -10.54 -5.41
C TRP A 113 -12.13 -11.23 -4.10
N GLN A 114 -13.10 -12.15 -4.13
CA GLN A 114 -13.47 -12.91 -2.93
C GLN A 114 -12.33 -13.82 -2.46
N VAL A 115 -11.58 -14.42 -3.39
CA VAL A 115 -10.45 -15.30 -3.09
C VAL A 115 -9.27 -14.53 -2.53
N LEU A 116 -8.92 -13.39 -3.14
CA LEU A 116 -7.88 -12.51 -2.60
C LEU A 116 -8.23 -12.03 -1.18
N ALA A 117 -9.49 -11.61 -0.96
CA ALA A 117 -9.96 -11.23 0.37
C ALA A 117 -9.78 -12.34 1.42
N TRP A 118 -10.07 -13.59 1.03
CA TRP A 118 -9.90 -14.74 1.90
C TRP A 118 -8.44 -15.06 2.19
N LEU A 119 -7.57 -14.98 1.17
CA LEU A 119 -6.13 -15.23 1.31
C LEU A 119 -5.48 -14.18 2.21
N ASP A 120 -5.86 -12.92 2.08
CA ASP A 120 -5.39 -11.86 2.96
C ASP A 120 -5.82 -12.08 4.43
N CYS A 121 -7.03 -12.62 4.66
CA CYS A 121 -7.42 -13.04 6.00
C CYS A 121 -6.49 -14.15 6.56
N LYS A 122 -5.98 -15.05 5.71
CA LYS A 122 -4.99 -16.07 6.14
C LYS A 122 -3.64 -15.43 6.42
N MET A 123 -3.18 -14.53 5.55
CA MET A 123 -1.94 -13.78 5.77
C MET A 123 -1.98 -12.97 7.07
N THR A 124 -3.11 -12.32 7.39
CA THR A 124 -3.28 -11.65 8.68
C THR A 124 -3.04 -12.60 9.85
N MET A 125 -3.61 -13.82 9.81
CA MET A 125 -3.43 -14.80 10.88
C MET A 125 -1.98 -15.28 10.98
N ASP A 126 -1.31 -15.49 9.84
CA ASP A 126 0.11 -15.88 9.81
C ASP A 126 1.00 -14.79 10.41
N TYR A 127 0.75 -13.52 10.10
CA TYR A 127 1.47 -12.40 10.72
C TYR A 127 1.23 -12.31 12.24
N LEU A 128 0.00 -12.55 12.69
CA LEU A 128 -0.31 -12.60 14.12
C LEU A 128 0.37 -13.77 14.84
N GLU A 129 0.54 -14.92 14.17
CA GLU A 129 1.29 -16.05 14.69
C GLU A 129 2.80 -15.74 14.75
N LEU A 130 3.36 -15.24 13.65
CA LEU A 130 4.77 -14.82 13.57
C LEU A 130 5.08 -13.78 14.63
N MET A 131 4.21 -12.77 14.81
CA MET A 131 4.36 -11.72 15.82
C MET A 131 4.71 -12.29 17.20
N ARG A 132 4.06 -13.38 17.62
CA ARG A 132 4.27 -13.99 18.95
C ARG A 132 5.68 -14.54 19.15
N GLN A 133 6.42 -14.79 18.07
CA GLN A 133 7.78 -15.33 18.10
C GLN A 133 8.85 -14.22 18.22
N TYR A 134 8.46 -12.95 18.05
CA TYR A 134 9.39 -11.82 18.10
C TYR A 134 9.34 -11.11 19.46
N GLY A 135 10.52 -10.72 19.96
CA GLY A 135 10.70 -9.86 21.12
C GLY A 135 11.08 -8.43 20.72
N GLY A 136 11.92 -7.77 21.50
CA GLY A 136 12.53 -6.48 21.13
C GLY A 136 12.23 -5.33 22.07
N LYS A 137 12.56 -4.11 21.63
CA LYS A 137 12.37 -2.88 22.41
C LYS A 137 10.87 -2.65 22.70
N PRO A 138 10.46 -2.34 23.94
CA PRO A 138 9.08 -2.00 24.25
C PRO A 138 8.56 -0.83 23.42
N ILE A 139 7.26 -0.85 23.10
CA ILE A 139 6.58 0.28 22.46
C ILE A 139 6.53 1.45 23.46
N PRO A 140 7.03 2.65 23.13
CA PRO A 140 6.89 3.82 24.00
C PRO A 140 5.42 4.17 24.25
N ALA A 141 5.06 4.52 25.49
CA ALA A 141 3.68 4.83 25.87
C ALA A 141 3.13 6.09 25.17
N ASP A 142 4.02 7.01 24.79
CA ASP A 142 3.75 8.27 24.09
C ASP A 142 4.01 8.20 22.58
N ALA A 143 4.14 6.98 22.01
CA ALA A 143 4.39 6.83 20.59
C ALA A 143 3.27 7.48 19.74
N PRO A 144 3.62 8.33 18.75
CA PRO A 144 2.66 9.22 18.08
C PRO A 144 1.90 8.51 16.94
N PHE A 145 1.15 7.45 17.24
CA PHE A 145 0.47 6.61 16.24
C PHE A 145 -0.50 7.41 15.37
N LEU A 146 -1.46 8.12 15.98
CA LEU A 146 -2.51 8.83 15.28
C LEU A 146 -1.99 10.05 14.51
N ASP A 147 -1.02 10.78 15.06
CA ASP A 147 -0.38 11.90 14.36
C ASP A 147 0.39 11.41 13.12
N THR A 148 1.11 10.29 13.26
CA THR A 148 1.83 9.66 12.16
C THR A 148 0.85 9.14 11.11
N ALA A 149 -0.26 8.53 11.52
CA ALA A 149 -1.32 8.10 10.62
C ALA A 149 -1.94 9.28 9.86
N GLN A 150 -2.26 10.38 10.56
CA GLN A 150 -2.83 11.57 9.96
C GLN A 150 -1.90 12.18 8.90
N PHE A 151 -0.58 12.20 9.15
CA PHE A 151 0.39 12.63 8.16
C PHE A 151 0.27 11.83 6.86
N TYR A 152 0.36 10.49 6.93
CA TYR A 152 0.27 9.64 5.73
C TYR A 152 -1.11 9.71 5.06
N ARG A 153 -2.19 9.83 5.84
CA ARG A 153 -3.55 10.00 5.32
C ARG A 153 -3.68 11.29 4.50
N ARG A 154 -3.15 12.42 5.00
CA ARG A 154 -3.16 13.70 4.28
C ARG A 154 -2.33 13.62 3.00
N THR A 155 -1.15 13.01 3.07
CA THR A 155 -0.31 12.82 1.88
C THR A 155 -1.01 11.96 0.85
N SER A 156 -1.63 10.85 1.25
CA SER A 156 -2.41 10.00 0.34
C SER A 156 -3.55 10.75 -0.35
N ASN A 157 -4.32 11.56 0.38
CA ASN A 157 -5.39 12.37 -0.20
C ASN A 157 -4.84 13.37 -1.23
N ALA A 158 -3.75 14.07 -0.90
CA ALA A 158 -3.11 15.00 -1.83
C ALA A 158 -2.59 14.29 -3.09
N THR A 159 -1.92 13.14 -2.92
CA THR A 159 -1.43 12.32 -4.04
C THR A 159 -2.57 11.84 -4.93
N MET A 160 -3.69 11.39 -4.36
CA MET A 160 -4.87 11.00 -5.14
C MET A 160 -5.47 12.17 -5.92
N SER A 161 -5.58 13.36 -5.31
CA SER A 161 -6.05 14.55 -6.03
C SER A 161 -5.14 14.93 -7.20
N VAL A 162 -3.82 14.81 -7.03
CA VAL A 162 -2.86 15.01 -8.12
C VAL A 162 -3.02 13.94 -9.20
N PHE A 163 -3.21 12.68 -8.83
CA PHE A 163 -3.38 11.57 -9.76
C PHE A 163 -4.66 11.74 -10.60
N GLU A 164 -5.76 12.09 -9.94
CA GLU A 164 -7.03 12.39 -10.62
C GLU A 164 -6.87 13.55 -11.61
N SER A 165 -6.16 14.62 -11.20
CA SER A 165 -5.95 15.78 -12.07
C SER A 165 -5.04 15.51 -13.27
N LEU A 166 -3.95 14.77 -13.07
CA LEU A 166 -2.92 14.61 -14.10
C LEU A 166 -3.13 13.38 -14.99
N THR A 167 -3.83 12.36 -14.49
CA THR A 167 -4.03 11.09 -15.19
C THR A 167 -5.49 10.88 -15.56
N ILE A 168 -6.38 10.79 -14.56
CA ILE A 168 -7.80 10.46 -14.81
C ILE A 168 -8.45 11.50 -15.73
N ASN A 169 -8.27 12.80 -15.44
CA ASN A 169 -8.85 13.87 -16.24
C ASN A 169 -8.29 13.93 -17.66
N GLU A 170 -7.01 13.61 -17.86
CA GLU A 170 -6.41 13.61 -19.20
C GLU A 170 -6.89 12.42 -20.03
N ILE A 171 -6.98 11.23 -19.42
CA ILE A 171 -7.59 10.05 -20.07
C ILE A 171 -9.06 10.34 -20.40
N ALA A 172 -9.83 10.92 -19.47
CA ALA A 172 -11.23 11.30 -19.68
C ALA A 172 -11.42 12.25 -20.87
N LYS A 173 -10.57 13.28 -20.98
CA LYS A 173 -10.57 14.19 -22.14
C LYS A 173 -10.26 13.45 -23.43
N SER A 174 -9.24 12.58 -23.43
CA SER A 174 -8.82 11.84 -24.63
C SER A 174 -9.88 10.88 -25.14
N LEU A 175 -10.59 10.20 -24.23
CA LEU A 175 -11.63 9.22 -24.55
C LEU A 175 -13.04 9.84 -24.65
N ARG A 176 -13.19 11.14 -24.34
CA ARG A 176 -14.48 11.84 -24.26
C ARG A 176 -15.46 11.18 -23.27
N LEU A 177 -14.94 10.68 -22.16
CA LEU A 177 -15.70 10.07 -21.07
C LEU A 177 -15.73 10.98 -19.84
N GLY A 178 -16.60 10.69 -18.88
CA GLY A 178 -16.59 11.36 -17.58
C GLY A 178 -15.40 10.89 -16.71
N PRO A 179 -14.79 11.76 -15.88
CA PRO A 179 -13.69 11.36 -14.98
C PRO A 179 -14.02 10.18 -14.06
N GLU A 180 -15.23 10.15 -13.49
CA GLU A 180 -15.67 9.04 -12.63
C GLU A 180 -15.81 7.72 -13.40
N GLU A 181 -16.23 7.78 -14.66
CA GLU A 181 -16.31 6.59 -15.50
C GLU A 181 -14.92 6.05 -15.83
N VAL A 182 -13.97 6.92 -16.17
CA VAL A 182 -12.56 6.53 -16.37
C VAL A 182 -11.96 5.96 -15.10
N LYS A 183 -12.20 6.59 -13.95
CA LYS A 183 -11.73 6.10 -12.64
C LYS A 183 -12.28 4.71 -12.36
N LEU A 184 -13.57 4.46 -12.62
CA LEU A 184 -14.17 3.14 -12.44
C LEU A 184 -13.58 2.10 -13.40
N ARG A 185 -13.42 2.44 -14.68
CA ARG A 185 -12.83 1.54 -15.69
C ARG A 185 -11.38 1.19 -15.32
N LEU A 186 -10.57 2.20 -14.97
CA LEU A 186 -9.18 2.01 -14.59
C LEU A 186 -9.05 1.24 -13.27
N ALA A 187 -9.93 1.48 -12.29
CA ALA A 187 -9.94 0.76 -11.02
C ALA A 187 -10.21 -0.76 -11.17
N LYS A 188 -10.86 -1.19 -12.26
CA LYS A 188 -11.05 -2.62 -12.58
C LYS A 188 -9.79 -3.28 -13.14
N LYS A 189 -8.89 -2.49 -13.73
CA LYS A 189 -7.70 -2.96 -14.46
C LYS A 189 -6.40 -2.71 -13.70
N ASP A 190 -6.39 -1.67 -12.87
CA ASP A 190 -5.31 -1.35 -11.94
C ASP A 190 -5.79 -1.56 -10.50
N GLU A 191 -5.34 -2.68 -9.93
CA GLU A 191 -5.69 -3.11 -8.59
C GLU A 191 -5.39 -2.03 -7.54
N TYR A 192 -4.27 -1.29 -7.67
CA TYR A 192 -3.90 -0.26 -6.69
C TYR A 192 -4.92 0.87 -6.66
N LEU A 193 -5.48 1.25 -7.82
CA LEU A 193 -6.53 2.26 -7.89
C LEU A 193 -7.85 1.76 -7.26
N GLY A 194 -8.24 0.53 -7.55
CA GLY A 194 -9.43 -0.10 -6.96
C GLY A 194 -9.33 -0.20 -5.44
N LEU A 195 -8.19 -0.70 -4.96
CA LEU A 195 -7.88 -0.88 -3.54
C LEU A 195 -7.77 0.44 -2.79
N VAL A 196 -7.00 1.42 -3.30
CA VAL A 196 -6.84 2.70 -2.60
C VAL A 196 -8.16 3.45 -2.52
N THR A 197 -8.93 3.47 -3.60
CA THR A 197 -10.25 4.13 -3.64
C THR A 197 -11.17 3.48 -2.62
N THR A 198 -11.30 2.16 -2.66
CA THR A 198 -12.19 1.40 -1.77
C THR A 198 -11.75 1.48 -0.31
N ALA A 199 -10.46 1.42 -0.03
CA ALA A 199 -9.94 1.60 1.32
C ALA A 199 -10.26 3.01 1.84
N GLN A 200 -10.07 4.05 1.01
CA GLN A 200 -10.35 5.42 1.40
C GLN A 200 -11.83 5.70 1.67
N THR A 201 -12.74 5.13 0.87
CA THR A 201 -14.19 5.41 0.94
C THR A 201 -14.94 4.48 1.88
N ASP A 202 -14.60 3.20 1.92
CA ASP A 202 -15.44 2.16 2.54
C ASP A 202 -14.80 1.49 3.74
N VAL A 203 -13.47 1.36 3.77
CA VAL A 203 -12.77 0.62 4.85
C VAL A 203 -12.33 1.54 5.97
N LEU A 204 -11.50 2.53 5.67
CA LEU A 204 -10.85 3.38 6.67
C LEU A 204 -11.83 4.21 7.51
N PRO A 205 -12.90 4.80 6.93
CA PRO A 205 -13.93 5.47 7.73
C PRO A 205 -14.69 4.54 8.69
N ASN A 206 -14.59 3.22 8.51
CA ASN A 206 -15.32 2.22 9.26
C ASN A 206 -14.42 1.34 10.16
N LEU A 207 -13.13 1.66 10.32
CA LEU A 207 -12.19 0.84 11.11
C LEU A 207 -12.64 0.60 12.56
N GLU A 208 -13.31 1.59 13.18
CA GLU A 208 -13.82 1.46 14.55
C GLU A 208 -14.77 0.26 14.70
N LYS A 209 -15.50 -0.13 13.65
CA LYS A 209 -16.39 -1.30 13.67
C LYS A 209 -15.62 -2.61 13.91
N TYR A 210 -14.39 -2.70 13.42
CA TYR A 210 -13.55 -3.88 13.54
C TYR A 210 -12.66 -3.84 14.79
N PHE A 211 -12.07 -2.67 15.08
CA PHE A 211 -11.03 -2.55 16.10
C PHE A 211 -11.51 -1.90 17.42
N GLY A 212 -12.72 -1.33 17.45
CA GLY A 212 -13.19 -0.51 18.57
C GLY A 212 -12.42 0.80 18.70
N THR A 213 -12.27 1.31 19.93
CA THR A 213 -11.62 2.61 20.23
C THR A 213 -10.29 2.48 20.98
N GLY A 214 -9.77 1.25 21.14
CA GLY A 214 -8.54 0.97 21.89
C GLY A 214 -7.24 1.19 21.10
N PRO A 215 -6.08 0.78 21.65
CA PRO A 215 -4.78 0.89 20.97
C PRO A 215 -4.75 0.23 19.57
N GLN A 216 -5.47 -0.88 19.41
CA GLN A 216 -5.61 -1.61 18.15
C GLN A 216 -6.20 -0.73 17.03
N PHE A 217 -7.12 0.18 17.37
CA PHE A 217 -7.65 1.14 16.41
C PHE A 217 -6.58 2.13 15.94
N ALA A 218 -5.72 2.59 16.85
CA ALA A 218 -4.62 3.49 16.49
C ALA A 218 -3.60 2.78 15.58
N TYR A 219 -3.29 1.50 15.86
CA TYR A 219 -2.43 0.69 15.00
C TYR A 219 -3.04 0.46 13.62
N ALA A 220 -4.31 0.06 13.55
CA ALA A 220 -5.01 -0.16 12.30
C ALA A 220 -5.15 1.13 11.48
N THR A 221 -5.37 2.27 12.14
CA THR A 221 -5.44 3.58 11.48
C THR A 221 -4.09 3.99 10.92
N LEU A 222 -2.98 3.70 11.63
CA LEU A 222 -1.63 3.90 11.10
C LEU A 222 -1.34 3.00 9.91
N ALA A 223 -1.56 1.69 10.04
CA ALA A 223 -1.38 0.72 8.95
C ALA A 223 -2.19 1.13 7.72
N GLY A 224 -3.48 1.38 7.89
CA GLY A 224 -4.37 1.83 6.83
C GLY A 224 -3.97 3.15 6.17
N SER A 225 -3.37 4.08 6.92
CA SER A 225 -2.86 5.33 6.36
C SER A 225 -1.59 5.13 5.54
N ILE A 226 -0.69 4.25 5.99
CA ILE A 226 0.50 3.83 5.23
C ILE A 226 0.09 3.10 3.95
N TYR A 227 -0.85 2.15 4.07
CA TYR A 227 -1.45 1.39 2.96
C TYR A 227 -1.89 2.30 1.82
N VAL A 228 -2.76 3.27 2.11
CA VAL A 228 -3.29 4.17 1.06
C VAL A 228 -2.22 5.13 0.55
N HIS A 229 -1.27 5.55 1.39
CA HIS A 229 -0.18 6.42 0.98
C HIS A 229 0.72 5.75 -0.07
N LEU A 230 1.12 4.50 0.16
CA LEU A 230 2.01 3.77 -0.75
C LEU A 230 1.33 3.50 -2.09
N ARG A 231 0.12 2.93 -2.06
CA ARG A 231 -0.63 2.61 -3.30
C ARG A 231 -0.95 3.86 -4.10
N SER A 232 -1.37 4.96 -3.47
CA SER A 232 -1.57 6.24 -4.18
C SER A 232 -0.28 6.83 -4.76
N SER A 233 0.84 6.72 -4.04
CA SER A 233 2.15 7.19 -4.55
C SER A 233 2.60 6.39 -5.77
N MET A 234 2.31 5.07 -5.76
CA MET A 234 2.59 4.21 -6.90
C MET A 234 1.71 4.52 -8.12
N LEU A 235 0.50 5.06 -7.96
CA LEU A 235 -0.30 5.53 -9.10
C LEU A 235 0.37 6.72 -9.80
N ILE A 236 0.88 7.71 -9.05
CA ILE A 236 1.69 8.80 -9.62
C ILE A 236 2.98 8.29 -10.25
N ALA A 237 3.64 7.32 -9.60
CA ALA A 237 4.84 6.70 -10.13
C ALA A 237 4.56 6.05 -11.49
N LYS A 238 3.59 5.14 -11.56
CA LYS A 238 3.23 4.39 -12.77
C LYS A 238 2.80 5.31 -13.91
N TYR A 239 1.75 6.10 -13.71
CA TYR A 239 1.10 6.79 -14.83
C TYR A 239 1.77 8.10 -15.22
N TYR A 240 2.13 8.94 -14.24
CA TYR A 240 2.70 10.25 -14.53
C TYR A 240 4.22 10.21 -14.67
N SER A 241 4.90 9.55 -13.75
CA SER A 241 6.36 9.65 -13.64
C SER A 241 7.08 8.69 -14.57
N LEU A 242 6.62 7.44 -14.66
CA LEU A 242 7.17 6.41 -15.52
C LEU A 242 6.50 6.35 -16.91
N ASN A 243 5.40 7.08 -17.08
CA ASN A 243 4.62 7.13 -18.32
C ASN A 243 4.14 5.74 -18.73
N ALA A 244 3.28 5.12 -17.92
CA ALA A 244 2.72 3.80 -18.20
C ALA A 244 2.09 3.75 -19.60
N GLU A 245 2.45 2.73 -20.36
CA GLU A 245 1.89 2.44 -21.66
C GLU A 245 0.74 1.45 -21.48
N LEU A 246 -0.44 1.82 -21.95
CA LEU A 246 -1.66 1.04 -21.78
C LEU A 246 -2.06 0.38 -23.11
N ASN A 247 -2.59 -0.83 -23.03
CA ASN A 247 -3.30 -1.44 -24.16
C ASN A 247 -4.77 -0.97 -24.22
N ASP A 248 -5.54 -1.51 -25.18
CA ASP A 248 -6.95 -1.16 -25.40
C ASP A 248 -7.84 -1.49 -24.18
N GLU A 249 -7.44 -2.48 -23.38
CA GLU A 249 -8.09 -2.87 -22.13
C GLU A 249 -7.63 -2.07 -20.92
N MET A 250 -6.82 -1.01 -21.09
CA MET A 250 -6.25 -0.17 -20.02
C MET A 250 -5.28 -0.90 -19.08
N MET A 251 -4.72 -2.04 -19.51
CA MET A 251 -3.67 -2.76 -18.78
C MET A 251 -2.31 -2.15 -19.08
N ILE A 252 -1.45 -2.06 -18.07
CA ILE A 252 -0.07 -1.61 -18.25
C ILE A 252 0.73 -2.70 -18.95
N ILE A 253 1.19 -2.41 -20.16
CA ILE A 253 2.03 -3.32 -20.97
C ILE A 253 3.49 -2.85 -21.07
N GLY A 254 3.77 -1.60 -20.69
CA GLY A 254 5.07 -0.97 -20.81
C GLY A 254 5.21 0.27 -19.94
N VAL A 255 6.41 0.84 -19.89
CA VAL A 255 6.66 2.17 -19.32
C VAL A 255 7.56 2.97 -20.26
N GLY A 256 7.15 4.19 -20.59
CA GLY A 256 7.91 5.05 -21.51
C GLY A 256 9.25 5.54 -20.95
N ARG A 257 9.51 5.36 -19.64
CA ARG A 257 10.76 5.80 -18.97
C ARG A 257 11.45 4.68 -18.21
N GLU A 258 11.84 3.61 -18.91
CA GLU A 258 12.54 2.46 -18.30
C GLU A 258 13.83 2.83 -17.55
N GLN A 259 14.62 3.77 -18.08
CA GLN A 259 15.83 4.24 -17.38
C GLN A 259 15.50 4.84 -16.02
N ALA A 260 14.45 5.68 -15.94
CA ALA A 260 14.00 6.27 -14.70
C ALA A 260 13.51 5.20 -13.71
N LEU A 261 12.80 4.17 -14.18
CA LEU A 261 12.41 3.03 -13.33
C LEU A 261 13.63 2.34 -12.72
N ASN A 262 14.66 2.04 -13.52
CA ASN A 262 15.88 1.39 -13.04
C ASN A 262 16.66 2.28 -12.05
N GLU A 263 16.74 3.59 -12.31
CA GLU A 263 17.36 4.56 -11.39
C GLU A 263 16.60 4.65 -10.06
N TRP A 264 15.27 4.68 -10.10
CA TRP A 264 14.42 4.71 -8.92
C TRP A 264 14.52 3.43 -8.08
N LEU A 265 14.59 2.27 -8.73
CA LEU A 265 14.83 0.98 -8.07
C LEU A 265 16.17 1.00 -7.32
N ASN A 266 17.26 1.39 -8.00
CA ASN A 266 18.59 1.45 -7.39
C ASN A 266 18.66 2.47 -6.24
N ALA A 267 18.08 3.66 -6.42
CA ALA A 267 18.06 4.69 -5.39
C ALA A 267 17.24 4.26 -4.17
N SER A 268 16.07 3.63 -4.40
CA SER A 268 15.19 3.15 -3.34
C SER A 268 15.80 1.97 -2.58
N GLU A 269 16.52 1.08 -3.27
CA GLU A 269 17.28 -0.03 -2.66
C GLU A 269 18.40 0.50 -1.75
N GLU A 270 19.19 1.44 -2.25
CA GLU A 270 20.29 2.03 -1.49
C GLU A 270 19.76 2.81 -0.27
N GLN A 271 18.62 3.48 -0.41
CA GLN A 271 17.93 4.10 0.72
C GLN A 271 17.38 3.08 1.72
N ALA A 272 16.77 1.99 1.25
CA ALA A 272 16.21 0.94 2.10
C ALA A 272 17.32 0.28 2.92
N ARG A 273 18.45 -0.04 2.30
CA ARG A 273 19.64 -0.59 2.97
C ARG A 273 20.13 0.33 4.10
N ARG A 274 20.25 1.64 3.85
CA ARG A 274 20.64 2.61 4.88
C ARG A 274 19.63 2.68 6.03
N ASN A 275 18.35 2.71 5.73
CA ASN A 275 17.29 2.79 6.74
C ASN A 275 17.24 1.52 7.60
N ILE A 276 17.44 0.34 7.01
CA ILE A 276 17.54 -0.93 7.71
C ILE A 276 18.73 -0.90 8.69
N MET A 277 19.91 -0.47 8.22
CA MET A 277 21.07 -0.33 9.11
C MET A 277 20.81 0.64 10.26
N LEU A 278 20.07 1.72 10.01
CA LEU A 278 19.72 2.70 11.03
C LEU A 278 18.78 2.11 12.10
N LEU A 279 17.76 1.33 11.72
CA LEU A 279 16.91 0.61 12.67
C LEU A 279 17.72 -0.31 13.59
N SER A 280 18.66 -1.06 13.00
CA SER A 280 19.53 -1.95 13.77
C SER A 280 20.35 -1.19 14.83
N ARG A 281 20.86 0.01 14.50
CA ARG A 281 21.57 0.87 15.47
C ARG A 281 20.69 1.33 16.64
N TYR A 282 19.37 1.40 16.45
CA TYR A 282 18.40 1.72 17.50
C TYR A 282 17.89 0.49 18.27
N GLY A 283 18.47 -0.69 18.03
CA GLY A 283 18.09 -1.93 18.71
C GLY A 283 16.75 -2.50 18.25
N ILE A 284 16.29 -2.13 17.05
CA ILE A 284 15.08 -2.67 16.43
C ILE A 284 15.51 -3.85 15.54
N ASP A 285 14.80 -4.96 15.62
CA ASP A 285 15.09 -6.12 14.76
C ASP A 285 14.76 -5.78 13.32
N THR A 286 15.63 -6.20 12.43
CA THR A 286 15.58 -5.89 11.01
C THR A 286 15.29 -7.12 10.15
N ALA A 287 15.05 -8.29 10.73
CA ALA A 287 14.84 -9.54 10.01
C ALA A 287 13.74 -9.43 8.95
N THR A 288 12.55 -8.93 9.30
CA THR A 288 11.44 -8.74 8.35
C THR A 288 11.80 -7.73 7.25
N CYS A 289 12.49 -6.65 7.59
CA CYS A 289 12.93 -5.67 6.59
C CYS A 289 13.99 -6.25 5.65
N ALA A 290 14.92 -7.04 6.17
CA ALA A 290 15.97 -7.71 5.41
C ALA A 290 15.38 -8.77 4.46
N GLN A 291 14.36 -9.51 4.91
CA GLN A 291 13.62 -10.46 4.07
C GLN A 291 12.98 -9.75 2.87
N ASN A 292 12.22 -8.69 3.12
CA ASN A 292 11.61 -7.88 2.06
C ASN A 292 12.65 -7.22 1.14
N TYR A 293 13.79 -6.80 1.68
CA TYR A 293 14.88 -6.25 0.89
C TYR A 293 15.45 -7.28 -0.10
N GLU A 294 15.71 -8.51 0.36
CA GLU A 294 16.18 -9.60 -0.51
C GLU A 294 15.13 -10.03 -1.54
N TYR A 295 13.83 -9.98 -1.19
CA TYR A 295 12.75 -10.16 -2.16
C TYR A 295 12.83 -9.12 -3.29
N CYS A 296 12.94 -7.83 -2.96
CA CYS A 296 13.02 -6.75 -3.95
C CYS A 296 14.22 -6.90 -4.90
N ARG A 297 15.38 -7.32 -4.38
CA ARG A 297 16.61 -7.51 -5.16
C ARG A 297 16.46 -8.55 -6.27
N LEU A 298 15.58 -9.53 -6.08
CA LEU A 298 15.29 -10.56 -7.06
C LEU A 298 14.22 -10.08 -8.04
N MET A 299 13.11 -9.54 -7.53
CA MET A 299 11.99 -9.05 -8.35
C MET A 299 12.40 -7.96 -9.35
N LYS A 300 13.33 -7.06 -8.98
CA LYS A 300 13.82 -6.00 -9.88
C LYS A 300 14.49 -6.50 -11.17
N THR A 301 14.83 -7.78 -11.25
CA THR A 301 15.49 -8.40 -12.43
C THR A 301 14.53 -9.19 -13.31
N ARG A 302 13.25 -9.30 -12.92
CA ARG A 302 12.22 -10.10 -13.60
C ARG A 302 11.38 -9.22 -14.55
N THR A 303 10.07 -9.49 -14.63
CA THR A 303 9.14 -8.81 -15.54
C THR A 303 8.90 -7.36 -15.14
N LEU A 304 8.18 -6.59 -15.98
CA LEU A 304 7.80 -5.22 -15.64
C LEU A 304 6.90 -5.16 -14.39
N ALA A 305 5.94 -6.07 -14.27
CA ALA A 305 5.08 -6.16 -13.09
C ALA A 305 5.92 -6.38 -11.83
N ASP A 306 6.85 -7.35 -11.87
CA ASP A 306 7.76 -7.64 -10.76
C ASP A 306 8.63 -6.43 -10.37
N LYS A 307 9.08 -5.64 -11.35
CA LYS A 307 9.84 -4.41 -11.10
C LYS A 307 9.00 -3.34 -10.43
N LEU A 308 7.74 -3.16 -10.84
CA LEU A 308 6.83 -2.20 -10.22
C LEU A 308 6.48 -2.62 -8.78
N ASP A 309 6.29 -3.92 -8.55
CA ASP A 309 6.08 -4.46 -7.21
C ASP A 309 7.32 -4.29 -6.34
N ALA A 310 8.52 -4.58 -6.87
CA ALA A 310 9.78 -4.33 -6.17
C ALA A 310 9.92 -2.85 -5.76
N LEU A 311 9.55 -1.93 -6.65
CA LEU A 311 9.56 -0.50 -6.35
C LEU A 311 8.57 -0.16 -5.22
N CYS A 312 7.35 -0.71 -5.25
CA CYS A 312 6.35 -0.53 -4.20
C CYS A 312 6.86 -1.06 -2.85
N THR A 313 7.41 -2.28 -2.81
CA THR A 313 7.96 -2.88 -1.59
C THR A 313 9.18 -2.11 -1.07
N LEU A 314 10.04 -1.57 -1.93
CA LEU A 314 11.15 -0.70 -1.51
C LEU A 314 10.63 0.63 -0.91
N GLN A 315 9.58 1.21 -1.47
CA GLN A 315 8.92 2.39 -0.89
C GLN A 315 8.28 2.07 0.46
N TYR A 316 7.66 0.90 0.59
CA TYR A 316 7.16 0.39 1.86
C TYR A 316 8.28 0.30 2.89
N LEU A 317 9.40 -0.37 2.57
CA LEU A 317 10.56 -0.47 3.46
C LEU A 317 11.09 0.89 3.90
N ASN A 318 11.21 1.84 2.96
CA ASN A 318 11.64 3.20 3.26
C ASN A 318 10.66 3.97 4.13
N THR A 319 9.37 3.63 4.08
CA THR A 319 8.31 4.24 4.87
C THR A 319 8.25 3.62 6.26
N ILE A 320 8.14 2.30 6.35
CA ILE A 320 7.99 1.59 7.63
C ILE A 320 9.23 1.79 8.51
N THR A 321 10.44 1.82 7.95
CA THR A 321 11.66 2.08 8.72
C THR A 321 11.63 3.48 9.38
N LYS A 322 11.18 4.51 8.66
CA LYS A 322 11.02 5.86 9.21
C LYS A 322 9.90 5.93 10.24
N VAL A 323 8.79 5.22 10.01
CA VAL A 323 7.70 5.08 10.99
C VAL A 323 8.23 4.45 12.26
N MET A 324 8.90 3.30 12.17
CA MET A 324 9.47 2.59 13.31
C MET A 324 10.49 3.45 14.06
N GLN A 325 11.34 4.19 13.34
CA GLN A 325 12.25 5.15 13.97
C GLN A 325 11.48 6.22 14.76
N ARG A 326 10.47 6.84 14.15
CA ARG A 326 9.63 7.87 14.79
C ARG A 326 8.91 7.34 16.02
N LEU A 327 8.32 6.14 15.92
CA LEU A 327 7.59 5.50 17.02
C LEU A 327 8.53 5.03 18.14
N SER A 328 9.80 4.77 17.84
CA SER A 328 10.76 4.31 18.85
C SER A 328 11.23 5.39 19.84
N GLY A 329 10.86 6.66 19.61
CA GLY A 329 11.34 7.81 20.38
C GLY A 329 12.83 8.12 20.17
N ALA A 330 13.48 7.51 19.17
CA ALA A 330 14.86 7.78 18.84
C ALA A 330 15.02 9.24 18.39
N LYS A 331 15.85 10.01 19.09
CA LYS A 331 16.27 11.33 18.62
C LYS A 331 17.07 11.11 17.33
N ILE A 332 16.64 11.73 16.25
CA ILE A 332 17.47 11.86 15.04
C ILE A 332 18.67 12.67 15.49
N GLU A 333 19.83 12.03 15.64
CA GLU A 333 21.09 12.76 15.75
C GLU A 333 21.16 13.59 14.48
N SER A 334 21.08 14.91 14.62
CA SER A 334 21.33 15.83 13.51
C SER A 334 22.67 15.42 12.93
N SER A 335 22.67 14.95 11.68
CA SER A 335 23.90 14.63 10.96
C SER A 335 24.88 15.78 11.18
N PRO A 336 26.16 15.52 11.52
CA PRO A 336 27.13 16.59 11.65
C PRO A 336 27.05 17.40 10.36
N SER A 337 26.69 18.67 10.51
CA SER A 337 26.64 19.65 9.43
C SER A 337 27.88 19.45 8.57
N GLU A 338 27.70 19.31 7.25
CA GLU A 338 28.80 19.31 6.31
C GLU A 338 29.77 20.45 6.66
N PRO A 339 31.10 20.20 6.70
CA PRO A 339 32.04 21.24 7.05
C PRO A 339 32.01 22.34 5.98
N GLY A 340 31.45 23.50 6.33
CA GLY A 340 31.75 24.78 5.71
C GLY A 340 31.20 25.03 4.32
N SER A 341 29.93 25.43 4.24
CA SER A 341 29.58 26.49 3.27
C SER A 341 30.04 27.82 3.87
N PRO A 342 30.89 28.61 3.18
CA PRO A 342 31.30 29.92 3.67
C PRO A 342 30.08 30.83 3.77
N VAL A 343 29.92 31.45 4.93
CA VAL A 343 28.95 32.53 5.14
C VAL A 343 29.41 33.72 4.28
N GLU A 344 28.80 33.89 3.12
CA GLU A 344 28.93 35.12 2.35
C GLU A 344 28.23 36.27 3.10
N GLY A 345 29.01 37.32 3.39
CA GLY A 345 28.52 38.69 3.38
C GLY A 345 27.87 39.25 4.65
N GLN A 346 28.64 39.38 5.74
CA GLN A 346 28.44 40.53 6.65
C GLN A 346 29.41 41.65 6.24
N THR A 347 28.99 42.48 5.28
CA THR A 347 29.59 43.81 5.10
C THR A 347 29.12 44.71 6.22
N ASN A 348 29.99 44.91 7.21
CA ASN A 348 29.91 46.04 8.14
C ASN A 348 30.06 47.33 7.34
N VAL A 349 28.98 48.11 7.24
CA VAL A 349 29.04 49.53 6.88
C VAL A 349 29.12 50.31 8.18
N GLU A 350 30.35 50.63 8.59
CA GLU A 350 30.58 51.65 9.63
C GLU A 350 30.17 53.01 9.06
N ALA A 351 29.17 53.61 9.70
CA ALA A 351 28.74 54.97 9.44
C ALA A 351 29.78 55.94 10.03
N ASN A 352 30.58 56.56 9.17
CA ASN A 352 31.36 57.75 9.52
C ASN A 352 30.43 58.97 9.59
N THR A 353 30.22 59.46 10.80
CA THR A 353 29.70 60.81 11.10
C THR A 353 30.79 61.86 10.85
N PRO A 354 30.56 62.92 10.05
CA PRO A 354 31.42 64.09 10.06
C PRO A 354 30.94 65.08 11.13
N SER A 355 31.87 65.48 11.98
CA SER A 355 31.77 66.61 12.90
C SER A 355 31.66 67.94 12.16
N GLU A 356 30.88 68.85 12.73
CA GLU A 356 30.73 70.27 12.37
C GLU A 356 32.07 71.01 12.28
N ASP A 357 32.15 72.03 11.42
CA ASP A 357 32.61 73.34 11.86
C ASP A 357 31.95 74.48 11.04
N PRO A 358 31.65 75.64 11.65
CA PRO A 358 30.83 76.72 11.11
C PRO A 358 31.68 77.85 10.50
N ASN A 359 31.00 78.74 9.76
CA ASN A 359 31.50 79.93 9.05
C ASN A 359 31.97 79.71 7.60
N GLN A 360 31.03 79.85 6.65
CA GLN A 360 31.09 80.86 5.57
C GLN A 360 29.77 80.94 4.81
#